data_AF-A0A1M7MX00-F1
#
_entry.id   AF-A0A1M7MX00-F1
#
_cell.length_a   1.000
_cell.length_b   1.000
_cell.length_c   1.000
_cell.angle_alpha   90.00
_cell.angle_beta   90.00
_cell.angle_gamma   90.00
#
_symmetry.space_group_name_H-M   'P 1'
#
loop_
_entity.id
_entity.type
_entity.pdbx_description
1 polymer ?
#
loop_
_entity_poly.entity_id
_entity_poly.type
_entity_poly.pdbx_seq_one_letter_code
_entity_poly.pdbx_strand_id
1 'polypeptide(L)'
;MKKLGIVITDGVGFRNFVMSDFIAEATQQFDQVIIYSGLPISAYHSIPVSSRIVIKELSIFTEGKLTWIFRKWKELAHLKKHKTFYGMNDNLVSGYPKTNSLRSILIKIIYFFTHFIHSQKSILFVEKLQFLSLSKNIITKEYFKLLKEDEPSHVFFTHQRPPYLAPFLYAAIQSKIPVSTFIFSWDNLASKGRMLGTFDYFLVWSDLMKNELLYFYPNVKEENVKVVGTPQFEPYVMDKYKMEKQDFYSKFNLELNHKLICFSCADASIGANDPVVIRAIALALRENKIGIPCQLLVRTSPAEESFRFASIKAEFPEIIWNNPKWILTRENHVESWSQRIPSEEDIMDLRSILEYVDLNINMCSTMSLDFMLFDKPVINTVFGNPENGLYNDQRFLNYVHYKKVIDSQSVTVSKNTAELIAQINVALSNPKGRTTQRKVMINFQISKDLFGTSKRIVSTLSQFND
;
A
#
# COMPACT_ATOMS: atom_id res chain seq x y z
N MET A 1 25.08 -2.08 23.28
CA MET A 1 24.31 -3.14 22.60
C MET A 1 23.31 -2.45 21.68
N LYS A 2 23.40 -2.64 20.37
CA LYS A 2 22.47 -2.07 19.39
C LYS A 2 21.22 -2.94 19.34
N LYS A 3 20.08 -2.39 19.75
CA LYS A 3 18.79 -3.09 19.76
C LYS A 3 17.81 -2.38 18.82
N LEU A 4 17.36 -3.06 17.78
CA LEU A 4 16.37 -2.53 16.85
C LEU A 4 14.96 -2.91 17.31
N GLY A 5 14.15 -1.93 17.66
CA GLY A 5 12.70 -2.10 17.74
C GLY A 5 12.06 -1.93 16.37
N ILE A 6 11.43 -2.95 15.80
CA ILE A 6 10.64 -2.83 14.57
C ILE A 6 9.15 -2.91 14.89
N VAL A 7 8.38 -1.93 14.42
CA VAL A 7 6.92 -1.89 14.57
C VAL A 7 6.27 -2.46 13.32
N ILE A 8 5.74 -3.69 13.40
CA ILE A 8 4.95 -4.31 12.33
C ILE A 8 3.50 -3.91 12.54
N THR A 9 2.98 -3.06 11.66
CA THR A 9 1.72 -2.35 11.90
C THR A 9 0.48 -3.16 11.53
N ASP A 10 0.58 -3.88 10.43
CA ASP A 10 -0.52 -4.57 9.75
C ASP A 10 0.04 -5.70 8.87
N GLY A 11 -0.83 -6.44 8.20
CA GLY A 11 -0.41 -7.54 7.35
C GLY A 11 0.34 -7.16 6.08
N VAL A 12 0.28 -5.90 5.64
CA VAL A 12 1.15 -5.44 4.55
C VAL A 12 2.56 -5.19 5.09
N GLY A 13 2.69 -4.61 6.28
CA GLY A 13 3.96 -4.55 7.02
C GLY A 13 4.54 -5.95 7.25
N PHE A 14 3.71 -6.93 7.59
CA PHE A 14 4.11 -8.33 7.72
C PHE A 14 4.66 -8.88 6.40
N ARG A 15 3.92 -8.73 5.30
CA ARG A 15 4.38 -9.14 3.96
C ARG A 15 5.74 -8.50 3.61
N ASN A 16 5.87 -7.20 3.84
CA ASN A 16 7.02 -6.44 3.35
C ASN A 16 8.28 -6.67 4.20
N PHE A 17 8.16 -6.89 5.52
CA PHE A 17 9.30 -6.94 6.43
C PHE A 17 9.49 -8.26 7.19
N VAL A 18 8.46 -9.11 7.27
CA VAL A 18 8.54 -10.42 7.94
C VAL A 18 8.71 -11.54 6.92
N MET A 19 8.03 -11.43 5.78
CA MET A 19 8.11 -12.41 4.69
C MET A 19 9.28 -12.12 3.72
N SER A 20 9.99 -11.01 3.87
CA SER A 20 11.25 -10.70 3.17
C SER A 20 12.47 -11.18 3.96
N ASP A 21 13.68 -10.82 3.51
CA ASP A 21 14.93 -11.12 4.22
C ASP A 21 15.25 -10.12 5.33
N PHE A 22 14.38 -9.14 5.59
CA PHE A 22 14.65 -8.03 6.50
C PHE A 22 15.03 -8.49 7.91
N ILE A 23 14.31 -9.45 8.52
CA ILE A 23 14.64 -9.93 9.87
C ILE A 23 15.99 -10.66 9.88
N ALA A 24 16.28 -11.46 8.85
CA ALA A 24 17.57 -12.15 8.71
C ALA A 24 18.73 -11.15 8.56
N GLU A 25 18.56 -10.11 7.75
CA GLU A 25 19.55 -9.03 7.60
C GLU A 25 19.70 -8.21 8.90
N ALA A 26 18.59 -7.92 9.61
CA ALA A 26 18.60 -7.15 10.85
C ALA A 26 19.41 -7.85 11.96
N THR A 27 19.25 -9.16 12.10
CA THR A 27 20.00 -9.95 13.11
C THR A 27 21.50 -10.07 12.84
N GLN A 28 21.96 -9.69 11.64
CA GLN A 28 23.40 -9.59 11.33
C GLN A 28 23.99 -8.24 11.75
N GLN A 29 23.18 -7.18 11.85
CA GLN A 29 23.63 -5.80 12.10
C GLN A 29 23.31 -5.30 13.52
N PHE A 30 22.34 -5.92 14.18
CA PHE A 30 21.89 -5.58 15.52
C PHE A 30 22.10 -6.77 16.47
N ASP A 31 22.44 -6.48 17.73
CA ASP A 31 22.63 -7.49 18.77
C ASP A 31 21.29 -8.17 19.12
N GLN A 32 20.19 -7.43 19.00
CA GLN A 32 18.83 -7.90 19.24
C GLN A 32 17.82 -7.16 18.35
N VAL A 33 16.84 -7.89 17.84
CA VAL A 33 15.69 -7.38 17.10
C VAL A 33 14.42 -7.64 17.92
N ILE A 34 13.67 -6.58 18.19
CA ILE A 34 12.42 -6.61 18.96
C ILE A 34 11.27 -6.24 18.05
N ILE A 35 10.39 -7.19 17.76
CA ILE A 35 9.21 -7.00 16.91
C ILE A 35 8.04 -6.55 17.77
N TYR A 36 7.73 -5.26 17.70
CA TYR A 36 6.52 -4.66 18.27
C TYR A 36 5.36 -4.82 17.28
N SER A 37 4.52 -5.82 17.50
CA SER A 37 3.53 -6.26 16.52
C SER A 37 2.13 -5.73 16.83
N GLY A 38 1.51 -5.06 15.85
CA GLY A 38 0.06 -4.80 15.83
C GLY A 38 -0.78 -6.04 15.51
N LEU A 39 -0.14 -7.11 15.00
CA LEU A 39 -0.73 -8.43 14.74
C LEU A 39 -0.51 -9.38 15.94
N PRO A 40 -1.34 -10.43 16.10
CA PRO A 40 -1.12 -11.45 17.13
C PRO A 40 0.24 -12.14 17.02
N ILE A 41 0.84 -12.51 18.15
CA ILE A 41 2.11 -13.24 18.16
C ILE A 41 2.03 -14.59 17.40
N SER A 42 0.86 -15.22 17.37
CA SER A 42 0.59 -16.46 16.63
C SER A 42 0.77 -16.32 15.11
N ALA A 43 0.75 -15.09 14.57
CA ALA A 43 1.02 -14.84 13.16
C ALA A 43 2.48 -15.12 12.77
N TYR A 44 3.42 -15.12 13.72
CA TYR A 44 4.86 -15.21 13.49
C TYR A 44 5.44 -16.61 13.66
N HIS A 45 4.65 -17.66 13.38
CA HIS A 45 5.06 -19.06 13.55
C HIS A 45 6.33 -19.45 12.75
N SER A 46 6.66 -18.72 11.69
CA SER A 46 7.87 -18.92 10.88
C SER A 46 9.13 -18.24 11.44
N ILE A 47 9.02 -17.39 12.47
CA ILE A 47 10.15 -16.67 13.05
C ILE A 47 10.66 -17.40 14.30
N PRO A 48 11.93 -17.85 14.34
CA PRO A 48 12.48 -18.53 15.50
C PRO A 48 12.75 -17.55 16.65
N VAL A 49 11.82 -17.47 17.60
CA VAL A 49 11.97 -16.67 18.83
C VAL A 49 13.21 -17.15 19.60
N SER A 50 14.08 -16.21 19.96
CA SER A 50 15.35 -16.49 20.62
C SER A 50 15.79 -15.28 21.46
N SER A 51 16.96 -15.36 22.10
CA SER A 51 17.55 -14.19 22.78
C SER A 51 17.84 -13.03 21.82
N ARG A 52 18.06 -13.31 20.52
CA ARG A 52 18.30 -12.30 19.48
C ARG A 52 17.04 -11.77 18.81
N ILE A 53 15.93 -12.52 18.83
CA ILE A 53 14.66 -12.13 18.21
C ILE A 53 13.53 -12.27 19.23
N VAL A 54 12.98 -11.14 19.65
CA VAL A 54 11.87 -11.07 20.61
C VAL A 54 10.65 -10.51 19.91
N ILE A 55 9.47 -11.08 20.19
CA ILE A 55 8.19 -10.60 19.63
C ILE A 55 7.29 -10.16 20.77
N LYS A 56 6.73 -8.96 20.64
CA LYS A 56 5.84 -8.32 21.62
C LYS A 56 4.58 -7.88 20.91
N GLU A 57 3.44 -8.43 21.31
CA GLU A 57 2.14 -7.97 20.82
C GLU A 57 1.79 -6.63 21.48
N LEU A 58 1.44 -5.62 20.67
CA LEU A 58 1.03 -4.31 21.15
C LEU A 58 -0.46 -4.31 21.52
N SER A 59 -0.79 -3.77 22.69
CA SER A 59 -2.17 -3.62 23.14
C SER A 59 -2.99 -2.75 22.17
N ILE A 60 -4.24 -3.14 21.89
CA ILE A 60 -5.08 -2.42 20.93
C ILE A 60 -5.48 -1.05 21.52
N PHE A 61 -5.11 0.03 20.83
CA PHE A 61 -5.52 1.38 21.21
C PHE A 61 -6.81 1.79 20.49
N THR A 62 -7.83 2.14 21.29
CA THR A 62 -9.05 2.78 20.80
C THR A 62 -9.00 4.28 21.06
N GLU A 63 -9.19 5.07 20.00
CA GLU A 63 -9.03 6.52 20.05
C GLU A 63 -10.16 7.22 20.84
N GLY A 64 -9.77 8.00 21.86
CA GLY A 64 -10.69 8.85 22.61
C GLY A 64 -11.13 10.10 21.85
N LYS A 65 -12.25 10.71 22.25
CA LYS A 65 -12.88 11.86 21.55
C LYS A 65 -11.92 13.04 21.31
N LEU A 66 -11.17 13.45 22.33
CA LEU A 66 -10.23 14.59 22.22
C LEU A 66 -9.09 14.31 21.25
N THR A 67 -8.46 13.14 21.36
CA THR A 67 -7.40 12.69 20.44
C THR A 67 -7.92 12.64 19.00
N TRP A 68 -9.13 12.13 18.80
CA TRP A 68 -9.79 12.08 17.49
C TRP A 68 -10.00 13.48 16.90
N ILE A 69 -10.42 14.47 17.70
CA ILE A 69 -10.61 15.85 17.24
C ILE A 69 -9.28 16.44 16.75
N PHE A 70 -8.21 16.32 17.54
CA PHE A 70 -6.89 16.85 17.15
C PHE A 70 -6.34 16.13 15.92
N ARG A 71 -6.47 14.80 15.85
CA ARG A 71 -6.08 14.03 14.67
C ARG A 71 -6.86 14.47 13.43
N LYS A 72 -8.19 14.61 13.53
CA LYS A 72 -9.03 14.99 12.39
C LYS A 72 -8.73 16.42 11.94
N TRP A 73 -8.48 17.34 12.87
CA TRP A 73 -8.02 18.68 12.53
C TRP A 73 -6.68 18.64 11.80
N LYS A 74 -5.69 17.90 12.32
CA LYS A 74 -4.37 17.75 11.71
C LYS A 74 -4.46 17.20 10.27
N GLU A 75 -5.30 16.18 10.08
CA GLU A 75 -5.60 15.60 8.77
C GLU A 75 -6.18 16.63 7.80
N LEU A 76 -7.27 17.30 8.18
CA LEU A 76 -7.96 18.26 7.31
C LEU A 76 -7.13 19.51 7.03
N ALA A 77 -6.39 20.03 8.02
CA ALA A 77 -5.47 21.15 7.83
C ALA A 77 -4.38 20.82 6.81
N HIS A 78 -3.79 19.61 6.87
CA HIS A 78 -2.81 19.18 5.88
C HIS A 78 -3.41 19.13 4.47
N LEU A 79 -4.60 18.53 4.33
CA LEU A 79 -5.29 18.48 3.04
C LEU A 79 -5.61 19.90 2.51
N LYS A 80 -6.08 20.81 3.37
CA LYS A 80 -6.40 22.20 2.99
C LYS A 80 -5.16 22.96 2.52
N LYS A 81 -4.03 22.79 3.21
CA LYS A 81 -2.75 23.39 2.83
C LYS A 81 -2.29 22.97 1.43
N HIS A 82 -2.53 21.72 1.06
CA HIS A 82 -2.11 21.15 -0.22
C HIS A 82 -3.27 20.91 -1.19
N LYS A 83 -4.38 21.66 -1.05
CA LYS A 83 -5.60 21.48 -1.85
C LYS A 83 -5.43 21.69 -3.36
N THR A 84 -4.31 22.27 -3.81
CA THR A 84 -3.99 22.41 -5.24
C THR A 84 -3.65 21.06 -5.89
N PHE A 85 -3.28 20.06 -5.09
CA PHE A 85 -3.07 18.69 -5.57
C PHE A 85 -4.41 17.98 -5.66
N TYR A 86 -4.74 17.46 -6.86
CA TYR A 86 -6.05 16.87 -7.14
C TYR A 86 -6.47 15.81 -6.11
N GLY A 87 -5.57 14.86 -5.78
CA GLY A 87 -5.86 13.81 -4.81
C GLY A 87 -6.18 14.34 -3.40
N MET A 88 -5.50 15.40 -2.96
CA MET A 88 -5.79 16.05 -1.68
C MET A 88 -7.16 16.73 -1.69
N ASN A 89 -7.50 17.40 -2.78
CA ASN A 89 -8.80 18.03 -2.96
C ASN A 89 -9.93 17.01 -3.07
N ASP A 90 -9.75 15.92 -3.82
CA ASP A 90 -10.74 14.86 -3.94
C ASP A 90 -11.04 14.23 -2.58
N ASN A 91 -10.03 14.04 -1.71
CA ASN A 91 -10.23 13.59 -0.33
C ASN A 91 -11.01 14.62 0.51
N LEU A 92 -10.80 15.92 0.32
CA LEU A 92 -11.59 16.96 1.00
C LEU A 92 -13.05 16.97 0.56
N VAL A 93 -13.30 16.78 -0.74
CA VAL A 93 -14.66 16.78 -1.31
C VAL A 93 -15.41 15.52 -0.90
N SER A 94 -14.82 14.35 -1.13
CA SER A 94 -15.41 13.05 -0.78
C SER A 94 -15.57 12.86 0.74
N GLY A 95 -14.64 13.39 1.52
CA GLY A 95 -14.64 13.31 2.98
C GLY A 95 -15.55 14.34 3.67
N TYR A 96 -16.25 15.21 2.94
CA TYR A 96 -17.18 16.16 3.53
C TYR A 96 -18.51 15.49 3.89
N PRO A 97 -19.01 15.61 5.13
CA PRO A 97 -20.23 14.90 5.53
C PRO A 97 -21.48 15.36 4.77
N LYS A 98 -22.22 14.40 4.21
CA LYS A 98 -23.50 14.64 3.51
C LYS A 98 -24.70 14.80 4.47
N THR A 99 -24.57 14.31 5.71
CA THR A 99 -25.64 14.33 6.72
C THR A 99 -25.39 15.38 7.81
N ASN A 100 -26.35 15.57 8.73
CA ASN A 100 -26.29 16.50 9.87
C ASN A 100 -26.37 15.79 11.23
N SER A 101 -25.86 14.57 11.35
CA SER A 101 -25.68 13.96 12.68
C SER A 101 -24.74 14.80 13.56
N LEU A 102 -24.76 14.64 14.88
CA LEU A 102 -23.86 15.36 15.80
C LEU A 102 -22.38 15.21 15.39
N ARG A 103 -21.97 14.00 14.98
CA ARG A 103 -20.63 13.73 14.48
C ARG A 103 -20.36 14.45 13.15
N SER A 104 -21.31 14.45 12.22
CA SER A 104 -21.18 15.18 10.95
C SER A 104 -21.07 16.69 11.16
N ILE A 105 -21.84 17.28 12.08
CA ILE A 105 -21.76 18.69 12.44
C ILE A 105 -20.37 19.01 13.01
N LEU A 106 -19.86 18.20 13.94
CA LEU A 106 -18.51 18.37 14.48
C LEU A 106 -17.44 18.34 13.36
N ILE A 107 -17.55 17.42 12.41
CA ILE A 107 -16.63 17.37 11.26
C ILE A 107 -16.75 18.64 10.41
N LYS A 108 -17.97 19.10 10.09
CA LYS A 108 -18.21 20.33 9.32
C LYS A 108 -17.60 21.56 10.01
N ILE A 109 -17.70 21.64 11.34
CA ILE A 109 -17.06 22.68 12.15
C ILE A 109 -15.53 22.63 11.98
N ILE A 110 -14.91 21.43 12.05
CA ILE A 110 -13.47 21.29 11.82
C ILE A 110 -13.11 21.70 10.37
N TYR A 111 -13.91 21.34 9.37
CA TYR A 111 -13.72 21.80 7.98
C TYR A 111 -13.74 23.33 7.86
N PHE A 112 -14.70 23.98 8.53
CA PHE A 112 -14.81 25.43 8.55
C PHE A 112 -13.57 26.08 9.16
N PHE A 113 -13.13 25.65 10.35
CA PHE A 113 -11.98 26.27 10.99
C PHE A 113 -10.65 25.95 10.29
N THR A 114 -10.45 24.72 9.82
CA THR A 114 -9.24 24.35 9.06
C THR A 114 -9.15 25.07 7.71
N HIS A 115 -10.25 25.60 7.18
CA HIS A 115 -10.20 26.50 6.02
C HIS A 115 -9.34 27.74 6.29
N PHE A 116 -9.38 28.28 7.52
CA PHE A 116 -8.61 29.47 7.92
C PHE A 116 -7.30 29.11 8.65
N ILE A 117 -7.27 27.98 9.37
CA ILE A 117 -6.16 27.59 10.26
C ILE A 117 -5.51 26.30 9.76
N HIS A 118 -4.62 26.42 8.78
CA HIS A 118 -3.91 25.27 8.17
C HIS A 118 -2.43 25.55 7.85
N SER A 119 -1.80 26.48 8.56
CA SER A 119 -0.36 26.72 8.42
C SER A 119 0.46 25.53 8.95
N GLN A 120 1.73 25.44 8.55
CA GLN A 120 2.62 24.39 9.08
C GLN A 120 2.73 24.45 10.61
N LYS A 121 2.82 25.67 11.16
CA LYS A 121 2.92 25.91 12.60
C LYS A 121 1.65 25.46 13.33
N SER A 122 0.46 25.74 12.78
CA SER A 122 -0.79 25.31 13.40
C SER A 122 -0.97 23.78 13.35
N ILE A 123 -0.57 23.13 12.25
CA ILE A 123 -0.59 21.66 12.13
C ILE A 123 0.29 21.02 13.20
N LEU A 124 1.53 21.50 13.37
CA LEU A 124 2.44 20.99 14.41
C LEU A 124 1.94 21.25 15.83
N PHE A 125 1.34 22.42 16.06
CA PHE A 125 0.76 22.73 17.37
C PHE A 125 -0.37 21.75 17.72
N VAL A 126 -1.26 21.46 16.77
CA VAL A 126 -2.34 20.48 16.97
C VAL A 126 -1.79 19.06 17.14
N GLU A 127 -0.71 18.70 16.46
CA GLU A 127 -0.01 17.42 16.70
C GLU A 127 0.51 17.33 18.14
N LYS A 128 1.10 18.41 18.67
CA LYS A 128 1.51 18.47 20.08
C LYS A 128 0.33 18.27 21.03
N LEU A 129 -0.82 18.89 20.74
CA LEU A 129 -2.04 18.69 21.54
C LEU A 129 -2.57 17.25 21.45
N GLN A 130 -2.54 16.65 20.26
CA GLN A 130 -2.88 15.23 20.05
C GLN A 130 -1.99 14.33 20.92
N PHE A 131 -0.69 14.59 20.96
CA PHE A 131 0.27 13.81 21.76
C PHE A 131 0.06 14.01 23.26
N LEU A 132 -0.19 15.23 23.70
CA LEU A 132 -0.53 15.51 25.10
C LEU A 132 -1.83 14.81 25.53
N SER A 133 -2.83 14.68 24.64
CA SER A 133 -4.06 13.94 24.96
C SER A 133 -3.86 12.43 25.07
N LEU A 134 -2.78 11.88 24.52
CA LEU A 134 -2.39 10.47 24.66
C LEU A 134 -1.69 10.18 26.00
N SER A 135 -1.01 11.17 26.58
CA SER A 135 -0.13 10.99 27.76
C SER A 135 -0.76 10.28 28.98
N LYS A 136 -2.06 10.45 29.21
CA LYS A 136 -2.77 9.86 30.36
C LYS A 136 -3.42 8.52 30.07
N ASN A 137 -3.44 8.07 28.81
CA ASN A 137 -4.09 6.83 28.41
C ASN A 137 -3.35 5.61 28.98
N ILE A 138 -4.11 4.61 29.45
CA ILE A 138 -3.55 3.40 30.07
C ILE A 138 -2.63 2.63 29.12
N ILE A 139 -3.03 2.48 27.85
CA ILE A 139 -2.25 1.80 26.81
C ILE A 139 -0.93 2.54 26.54
N THR A 140 -0.96 3.88 26.59
CA THR A 140 0.27 4.68 26.45
C THR A 140 1.24 4.42 27.61
N LYS A 141 0.74 4.26 28.84
CA LYS A 141 1.57 3.90 30.00
C LYS A 141 2.14 2.49 29.90
N GLU A 142 1.38 1.54 29.36
CA GLU A 142 1.88 0.19 29.06
C GLU A 142 3.04 0.24 28.07
N TYR A 143 2.94 1.06 27.01
CA TYR A 143 4.03 1.24 26.06
C TYR A 143 5.27 1.88 26.67
N PHE A 144 5.12 2.84 27.58
CA PHE A 144 6.26 3.37 28.34
C PHE A 144 6.97 2.28 29.14
N LYS A 145 6.20 1.42 29.82
CA LYS A 145 6.76 0.30 30.57
C LYS A 145 7.50 -0.67 29.64
N LEU A 146 6.88 -1.03 28.52
CA LEU A 146 7.47 -1.93 27.52
C LEU A 146 8.81 -1.40 26.99
N LEU A 147 8.86 -0.13 26.56
CA LEU A 147 10.08 0.49 26.04
C LEU A 147 11.16 0.65 27.12
N LYS A 148 10.78 0.85 28.39
CA LYS A 148 11.71 0.92 29.51
C LYS A 148 12.32 -0.45 29.85
N GLU A 149 11.56 -1.53 29.69
CA GLU A 149 12.05 -2.90 29.92
C GLU A 149 12.96 -3.38 28.78
N ASP A 150 12.59 -3.08 27.55
CA ASP A 150 13.28 -3.55 26.36
C ASP A 150 14.54 -2.72 26.01
N GLU A 151 14.53 -1.42 26.34
CA GLU A 151 15.59 -0.44 26.06
C GLU A 151 16.10 -0.48 24.60
N PRO A 152 15.23 -0.37 23.58
CA PRO A 152 15.69 -0.34 22.20
C PRO A 152 16.51 0.93 21.94
N SER A 153 17.60 0.79 21.18
CA SER A 153 18.43 1.94 20.81
C SER A 153 17.83 2.74 19.66
N HIS A 154 16.92 2.13 18.88
CA HIS A 154 16.18 2.79 17.80
C HIS A 154 14.85 2.09 17.56
N VAL A 155 13.80 2.83 17.19
CA VAL A 155 12.48 2.26 16.81
C VAL A 155 12.12 2.61 15.38
N PHE A 156 11.89 1.59 14.55
CA PHE A 156 11.54 1.70 13.14
C PHE A 156 10.08 1.32 12.90
N PHE A 157 9.30 2.26 12.36
CA PHE A 157 7.90 2.07 11.99
C PHE A 157 7.75 1.69 10.52
N THR A 158 7.23 0.49 10.27
CA THR A 158 6.95 0.01 8.91
C THR A 158 5.83 0.75 8.19
N HIS A 159 5.01 1.51 8.93
CA HIS A 159 3.95 2.35 8.38
C HIS A 159 3.79 3.66 9.17
N GLN A 160 3.81 4.79 8.46
CA GLN A 160 3.78 6.16 9.00
C GLN A 160 2.38 6.76 9.29
N ARG A 161 1.27 6.06 8.99
CA ARG A 161 -0.09 6.63 8.99
C ARG A 161 -1.07 6.09 10.04
N PRO A 162 -1.08 4.80 10.38
CA PRO A 162 -2.15 4.24 11.21
C PRO A 162 -2.24 4.92 12.58
N PRO A 163 -3.37 5.58 12.91
CA PRO A 163 -3.44 6.46 14.07
C PRO A 163 -3.39 5.72 15.41
N TYR A 164 -3.71 4.42 15.42
CA TYR A 164 -3.64 3.59 16.61
C TYR A 164 -2.20 3.35 17.11
N LEU A 165 -1.18 3.63 16.27
CA LEU A 165 0.23 3.61 16.68
C LEU A 165 0.75 4.95 17.21
N ALA A 166 -0.02 6.03 17.12
CA ALA A 166 0.34 7.33 17.70
C ALA A 166 0.74 7.27 19.19
N PRO A 167 0.05 6.51 20.08
CA PRO A 167 0.49 6.34 21.47
C PRO A 167 1.86 5.65 21.61
N PHE A 168 2.19 4.69 20.75
CA PHE A 168 3.49 4.01 20.79
C PHE A 168 4.62 4.95 20.32
N LEU A 169 4.39 5.69 19.23
CA LEU A 169 5.31 6.75 18.80
C LEU A 169 5.52 7.80 19.89
N TYR A 170 4.43 8.25 20.51
CA TYR A 170 4.50 9.22 21.62
C TYR A 170 5.37 8.68 22.77
N ALA A 171 5.17 7.42 23.18
CA ALA A 171 5.97 6.80 24.23
C ALA A 171 7.46 6.75 23.86
N ALA A 172 7.81 6.34 22.64
CA ALA A 172 9.19 6.30 22.17
C ALA A 172 9.87 7.68 22.18
N ILE A 173 9.19 8.71 21.66
CA ILE A 173 9.70 10.09 21.64
C ILE A 173 9.92 10.62 23.07
N GLN A 174 8.96 10.41 23.98
CA GLN A 174 9.10 10.86 25.37
C GLN A 174 10.19 10.09 26.13
N SER A 175 10.42 8.83 25.78
CA SER A 175 11.55 8.04 26.26
C SER A 175 12.90 8.43 25.62
N LYS A 176 12.92 9.43 24.72
CA LYS A 176 14.11 9.89 23.98
C LYS A 176 14.78 8.81 23.14
N ILE A 177 13.99 7.85 22.65
CA ILE A 177 14.47 6.81 21.74
C ILE A 177 14.31 7.35 20.31
N PRO A 178 15.36 7.36 19.48
CA PRO A 178 15.27 7.77 18.08
C PRO A 178 14.24 6.95 17.32
N VAL A 179 13.44 7.62 16.49
CA VAL A 179 12.36 7.00 15.73
C VAL A 179 12.50 7.24 14.24
N SER A 180 12.28 6.19 13.45
CA SER A 180 12.28 6.26 12.00
C SER A 180 11.03 5.65 11.41
N THR A 181 10.69 6.00 10.17
CA THR A 181 9.56 5.38 9.48
C THR A 181 9.82 5.11 8.01
N PHE A 182 9.19 4.06 7.49
CA PHE A 182 9.09 3.81 6.07
C PHE A 182 7.85 4.50 5.49
N ILE A 183 8.02 5.23 4.37
CA ILE A 183 6.88 5.75 3.62
C ILE A 183 6.27 4.60 2.83
N PHE A 184 5.20 4.06 3.40
CA PHE A 184 4.61 2.79 3.02
C PHE A 184 4.17 2.63 1.56
N SER A 185 3.78 3.71 0.88
CA SER A 185 3.20 3.66 -0.47
C SER A 185 3.47 4.97 -1.22
N TRP A 186 3.70 4.85 -2.52
CA TRP A 186 3.97 5.94 -3.47
C TRP A 186 2.86 7.00 -3.57
N ASP A 187 1.61 6.68 -3.26
CA ASP A 187 0.49 7.63 -3.32
C ASP A 187 0.28 8.44 -2.03
N ASN A 188 0.93 8.06 -0.93
CA ASN A 188 0.65 8.59 0.39
C ASN A 188 0.92 10.09 0.53
N LEU A 189 2.05 10.57 -0.01
CA LEU A 189 2.52 11.93 0.21
C LEU A 189 1.71 12.96 -0.59
N ALA A 190 1.37 12.64 -1.84
CA ALA A 190 0.73 13.57 -2.76
C ALA A 190 -0.80 13.49 -2.81
N SER A 191 -1.44 12.57 -2.06
CA SER A 191 -2.88 12.38 -2.14
C SER A 191 -3.61 12.10 -0.82
N LYS A 192 -2.93 11.93 0.31
CA LYS A 192 -3.55 11.49 1.56
C LYS A 192 -3.37 12.49 2.70
N GLY A 193 -4.08 12.26 3.80
CA GLY A 193 -3.95 13.06 5.02
C GLY A 193 -2.58 12.95 5.69
N ARG A 194 -2.43 13.65 6.83
CA ARG A 194 -1.17 13.74 7.57
C ARG A 194 -0.75 12.40 8.19
N MET A 195 0.57 12.24 8.39
CA MET A 195 1.17 11.13 9.17
C MET A 195 0.68 11.11 10.61
N LEU A 196 0.83 9.96 11.28
CA LEU A 196 0.42 9.80 12.67
C LEU A 196 1.21 10.71 13.63
N GLY A 197 2.45 11.06 13.29
CA GLY A 197 3.30 11.99 14.03
C GLY A 197 4.56 12.39 13.27
N THR A 198 5.45 13.11 13.95
CA THR A 198 6.80 13.45 13.45
C THR A 198 7.79 12.33 13.78
N PHE A 199 8.71 12.07 12.86
CA PHE A 199 9.81 11.10 13.00
C PHE A 199 11.16 11.78 12.80
N ASP A 200 12.23 11.20 13.35
CA ASP A 200 13.59 11.72 13.20
C ASP A 200 14.15 11.38 11.81
N TYR A 201 13.88 10.17 11.33
CA TYR A 201 14.40 9.65 10.06
C TYR A 201 13.33 9.02 9.17
N PHE A 202 13.56 9.04 7.86
CA PHE A 202 12.61 8.56 6.86
C PHE A 202 13.29 7.69 5.81
N LEU A 203 12.66 6.57 5.50
CA LEU A 203 13.05 5.67 4.41
C LEU A 203 11.99 5.75 3.30
N VAL A 204 12.41 5.99 2.06
CA VAL A 204 11.53 6.19 0.90
C VAL A 204 11.95 5.35 -0.31
N TRP A 205 11.05 5.16 -1.27
CA TRP A 205 11.27 4.25 -2.41
C TRP A 205 12.23 4.83 -3.45
N SER A 206 12.16 6.14 -3.67
CA SER A 206 12.79 6.82 -4.80
C SER A 206 13.20 8.24 -4.44
N ASP A 207 14.05 8.81 -5.30
CA ASP A 207 14.39 10.24 -5.26
C ASP A 207 13.14 11.11 -5.46
N LEU A 208 12.17 10.63 -6.24
CA LEU A 208 10.86 11.27 -6.36
C LEU A 208 10.16 11.39 -5.00
N MET A 209 10.02 10.28 -4.27
CA MET A 209 9.37 10.30 -2.97
C MET A 209 10.16 11.10 -1.93
N LYS A 210 11.50 11.13 -2.02
CA LYS A 210 12.33 12.02 -1.19
C LYS A 210 11.95 13.48 -1.43
N ASN A 211 11.88 13.92 -2.69
CA ASN A 211 11.49 15.29 -3.03
C ASN A 211 10.06 15.62 -2.60
N GLU A 212 9.12 14.69 -2.80
CA GLU A 212 7.73 14.88 -2.33
C GLU A 212 7.66 14.99 -0.81
N LEU A 213 8.41 14.16 -0.07
CA LEU A 213 8.42 14.22 1.39
C LEU A 213 8.89 15.59 1.87
N LEU A 214 9.99 16.10 1.33
CA LEU A 214 10.52 17.42 1.69
C LEU A 214 9.54 18.56 1.32
N TYR A 215 8.80 18.43 0.22
CA TYR A 215 7.77 19.39 -0.18
C TYR A 215 6.57 19.42 0.78
N PHE A 216 6.00 18.24 1.08
CA PHE A 216 4.79 18.14 1.93
C PHE A 216 5.11 18.23 3.44
N TYR A 217 6.37 18.05 3.82
CA TYR A 217 6.85 18.06 5.20
C TYR A 217 8.11 18.93 5.32
N PRO A 218 7.99 20.26 5.18
CA PRO A 218 9.16 21.16 5.09
C PRO A 218 10.01 21.26 6.37
N ASN A 219 9.62 20.60 7.46
CA ASN A 219 10.43 20.51 8.68
C ASN A 219 11.31 19.25 8.70
N VAL A 220 11.14 18.35 7.74
CA VAL A 220 12.00 17.18 7.58
C VAL A 220 13.31 17.66 6.98
N LYS A 221 14.41 17.28 7.61
CA LYS A 221 15.75 17.58 7.13
C LYS A 221 16.15 16.60 6.03
N GLU A 222 16.78 17.12 4.98
CA GLU A 222 17.13 16.30 3.81
C GLU A 222 18.07 15.15 4.17
N GLU A 223 19.06 15.40 5.02
CA GLU A 223 20.06 14.42 5.46
C GLU A 223 19.44 13.21 6.17
N ASN A 224 18.24 13.38 6.74
CA ASN A 224 17.50 12.36 7.47
C ASN A 224 16.58 11.52 6.57
N VAL A 225 16.52 11.80 5.27
CA VAL A 225 15.72 11.04 4.29
C VAL A 225 16.63 10.18 3.43
N LYS A 226 16.42 8.86 3.46
CA LYS A 226 17.22 7.88 2.74
C LYS A 226 16.38 7.12 1.71
N VAL A 227 16.87 7.08 0.48
CA VAL A 227 16.25 6.35 -0.63
C VAL A 227 16.74 4.90 -0.59
N VAL A 228 15.83 3.98 -0.29
CA VAL A 228 16.16 2.57 -0.01
C VAL A 228 15.51 1.57 -0.97
N GLY A 229 14.63 2.03 -1.88
CA GLY A 229 13.78 1.13 -2.65
C GLY A 229 12.52 0.75 -1.87
N THR A 230 11.81 -0.28 -2.32
CA THR A 230 10.55 -0.70 -1.70
C THR A 230 10.54 -2.20 -1.36
N PRO A 231 10.33 -2.57 -0.08
CA PRO A 231 10.21 -3.95 0.32
C PRO A 231 8.91 -4.60 -0.19
N GLN A 232 7.96 -3.81 -0.72
CA GLN A 232 6.72 -4.33 -1.31
C GLN A 232 6.99 -5.27 -2.50
N PHE A 233 8.03 -4.99 -3.28
CA PHE A 233 8.34 -5.73 -4.51
C PHE A 233 9.54 -6.68 -4.35
N GLU A 234 10.24 -6.64 -3.22
CA GLU A 234 11.35 -7.57 -2.96
C GLU A 234 10.95 -9.05 -3.07
N PRO A 235 9.76 -9.50 -2.59
CA PRO A 235 9.33 -10.89 -2.77
C PRO A 235 9.33 -11.39 -4.23
N TYR A 236 9.23 -10.48 -5.21
CA TYR A 236 9.21 -10.85 -6.63
C TYR A 236 10.57 -11.34 -7.15
N VAL A 237 11.66 -11.06 -6.42
CA VAL A 237 13.02 -11.49 -6.78
C VAL A 237 13.60 -12.54 -5.82
N MET A 238 12.82 -13.04 -4.86
CA MET A 238 13.28 -14.02 -3.86
C MET A 238 12.99 -15.46 -4.31
N ASP A 239 14.01 -16.29 -4.52
CA ASP A 239 13.85 -17.65 -5.07
C ASP A 239 12.83 -18.52 -4.31
N LYS A 240 12.68 -18.36 -3.00
CA LYS A 240 11.68 -19.08 -2.19
C LYS A 240 10.23 -18.89 -2.65
N TYR A 241 9.93 -17.81 -3.38
CA TYR A 241 8.60 -17.53 -3.92
C TYR A 241 8.47 -17.88 -5.41
N LYS A 242 9.52 -18.42 -6.04
CA LYS A 242 9.46 -18.82 -7.44
C LYS A 242 8.67 -20.11 -7.58
N MET A 243 7.77 -20.13 -8.57
CA MET A 243 7.10 -21.34 -9.06
C MET A 243 7.47 -21.51 -10.52
N GLU A 244 7.76 -22.73 -10.97
CA GLU A 244 8.06 -22.98 -12.38
C GLU A 244 6.79 -22.83 -13.24
N LYS A 245 6.97 -22.41 -14.49
CA LYS A 245 5.84 -22.09 -15.39
C LYS A 245 4.88 -23.28 -15.53
N GLN A 246 5.41 -24.49 -15.65
CA GLN A 246 4.59 -25.70 -15.81
C GLN A 246 3.71 -25.95 -14.58
N ASP A 247 4.23 -25.72 -13.38
CA ASP A 247 3.49 -25.89 -12.13
C ASP A 247 2.40 -24.83 -12.00
N PHE A 248 2.69 -23.58 -12.37
CA PHE A 248 1.70 -22.51 -12.41
C PHE A 248 0.56 -22.82 -13.39
N TYR A 249 0.89 -23.28 -14.60
CA TYR A 249 -0.11 -23.65 -15.59
C TYR A 249 -0.94 -24.85 -15.14
N SER A 250 -0.31 -25.87 -14.55
CA SER A 250 -1.02 -27.02 -13.99
C SER A 250 -1.92 -26.63 -12.82
N LYS A 251 -1.45 -25.77 -11.91
CA LYS A 251 -2.20 -25.35 -10.72
C LYS A 251 -3.50 -24.62 -11.09
N PHE A 252 -3.45 -23.79 -12.12
CA PHE A 252 -4.58 -22.96 -12.55
C PHE A 252 -5.34 -23.55 -13.75
N ASN A 253 -5.01 -24.77 -14.19
CA ASN A 253 -5.59 -25.43 -15.38
C ASN A 253 -5.53 -24.53 -16.63
N LEU A 254 -4.35 -23.95 -16.88
CA LEU A 254 -4.12 -23.01 -17.98
C LEU A 254 -3.61 -23.73 -19.24
N GLU A 255 -4.08 -23.26 -20.39
CA GLU A 255 -3.69 -23.79 -21.69
C GLU A 255 -2.38 -23.20 -22.19
N LEU A 256 -1.38 -24.03 -22.52
CA LEU A 256 -0.04 -23.57 -22.94
C LEU A 256 -0.04 -22.79 -24.26
N ASN A 257 -0.97 -23.12 -25.17
CA ASN A 257 -1.08 -22.49 -26.49
C ASN A 257 -1.94 -21.21 -26.50
N HIS A 258 -2.45 -20.78 -25.34
CA HIS A 258 -3.26 -19.57 -25.22
C HIS A 258 -2.50 -18.46 -24.50
N LYS A 259 -2.66 -17.24 -25.00
CA LYS A 259 -2.19 -16.04 -24.30
C LYS A 259 -2.97 -15.83 -23.02
N LEU A 260 -2.27 -15.50 -21.94
CA LEU A 260 -2.88 -15.32 -20.63
C LEU A 260 -3.10 -13.83 -20.34
N ILE A 261 -4.36 -13.40 -20.29
CA ILE A 261 -4.75 -12.07 -19.87
C ILE A 261 -5.07 -12.13 -18.38
N CYS A 262 -4.47 -11.24 -17.59
CA CYS A 262 -4.81 -11.06 -16.19
C CYS A 262 -5.61 -9.76 -15.98
N PHE A 263 -6.83 -9.87 -15.46
CA PHE A 263 -7.54 -8.72 -14.89
C PHE A 263 -7.29 -8.66 -13.38
N SER A 264 -6.73 -7.55 -12.90
CA SER A 264 -6.50 -7.33 -11.46
C SER A 264 -7.58 -6.41 -10.90
N CYS A 265 -8.47 -6.97 -10.08
CA CYS A 265 -9.56 -6.22 -9.47
C CYS A 265 -9.05 -5.21 -8.46
N ALA A 266 -9.76 -4.09 -8.36
CA ALA A 266 -9.60 -3.16 -7.26
C ALA A 266 -10.50 -3.56 -6.08
N ASP A 267 -10.19 -3.01 -4.91
CA ASP A 267 -11.04 -3.14 -3.72
C ASP A 267 -12.48 -2.67 -4.02
N ALA A 268 -13.47 -3.29 -3.38
CA ALA A 268 -14.89 -3.03 -3.62
C ALA A 268 -15.29 -1.54 -3.50
N SER A 269 -14.59 -0.75 -2.68
CA SER A 269 -14.86 0.68 -2.52
C SER A 269 -14.55 1.53 -3.75
N ILE A 270 -13.67 1.05 -4.63
CA ILE A 270 -13.26 1.77 -5.85
C ILE A 270 -13.45 0.95 -7.12
N GLY A 271 -13.54 -0.37 -7.04
CA GLY A 271 -13.66 -1.28 -8.19
C GLY A 271 -15.08 -1.53 -8.69
N ALA A 272 -16.04 -0.64 -8.44
CA ALA A 272 -17.45 -0.89 -8.79
C ALA A 272 -17.69 -1.25 -10.27
N ASN A 273 -16.79 -0.83 -11.18
CA ASN A 273 -16.84 -1.17 -12.60
C ASN A 273 -16.11 -2.47 -12.98
N ASP A 274 -15.39 -3.14 -12.07
CA ASP A 274 -14.64 -4.37 -12.37
C ASP A 274 -15.52 -5.45 -13.03
N PRO A 275 -16.75 -5.76 -12.55
CA PRO A 275 -17.63 -6.73 -13.20
C PRO A 275 -17.96 -6.36 -14.66
N VAL A 276 -18.14 -5.07 -14.95
CA VAL A 276 -18.47 -4.56 -16.30
C VAL A 276 -17.30 -4.81 -17.24
N VAL A 277 -16.08 -4.52 -16.79
CA VAL A 277 -14.86 -4.69 -17.59
C VAL A 277 -14.55 -6.18 -17.81
N ILE A 278 -14.66 -7.00 -16.76
CA ILE A 278 -14.45 -8.45 -16.86
C ILE A 278 -15.42 -9.07 -17.87
N ARG A 279 -16.71 -8.69 -17.79
CA ARG A 279 -17.75 -9.13 -18.74
C ARG A 279 -17.41 -8.72 -20.17
N ALA A 280 -16.94 -7.49 -20.38
CA ALA A 280 -16.54 -7.01 -21.70
C ALA A 280 -15.40 -7.85 -22.31
N ILE A 281 -14.39 -8.22 -21.51
CA ILE A 281 -13.28 -9.08 -21.96
C ILE A 281 -13.79 -10.49 -22.26
N ALA A 282 -14.58 -11.09 -21.36
CA ALA A 282 -15.09 -12.45 -21.52
C ALA A 282 -15.99 -12.61 -22.75
N LEU A 283 -16.87 -11.63 -23.02
CA LEU A 283 -17.66 -11.59 -24.26
C LEU A 283 -16.77 -11.45 -25.49
N ALA A 284 -15.74 -10.59 -25.46
CA ALA A 284 -14.82 -10.44 -26.57
C ALA A 284 -14.06 -11.75 -26.89
N LEU A 285 -13.74 -12.56 -25.88
CA LEU A 285 -13.16 -13.89 -26.04
C LEU A 285 -14.14 -14.85 -26.72
N ARG A 286 -15.38 -14.96 -26.20
CA ARG A 286 -16.43 -15.81 -26.80
C ARG A 286 -16.75 -15.46 -28.24
N GLU A 287 -16.75 -14.16 -28.56
CA GLU A 287 -17.08 -13.63 -29.87
C GLU A 287 -15.87 -13.60 -30.83
N ASN A 288 -14.71 -14.13 -30.43
CA ASN A 288 -13.47 -14.12 -31.21
C ASN A 288 -13.03 -12.71 -31.68
N LYS A 289 -13.28 -11.69 -30.85
CA LYS A 289 -12.87 -10.29 -31.11
C LYS A 289 -11.42 -10.01 -30.73
N ILE A 290 -10.74 -10.97 -30.12
CA ILE A 290 -9.29 -10.94 -29.86
C ILE A 290 -8.64 -11.90 -30.86
N GLY A 291 -7.82 -11.37 -31.76
CA GLY A 291 -7.32 -12.09 -32.95
C GLY A 291 -6.29 -13.19 -32.68
N ILE A 292 -6.04 -13.53 -31.42
CA ILE A 292 -5.11 -14.57 -30.97
C ILE A 292 -5.83 -15.38 -29.88
N PRO A 293 -5.69 -16.73 -29.85
CA PRO A 293 -6.25 -17.54 -28.77
C PRO A 293 -5.79 -17.05 -27.39
N CYS A 294 -6.75 -16.74 -26.53
CA CYS A 294 -6.51 -16.17 -25.20
C CYS A 294 -7.36 -16.86 -24.14
N GLN A 295 -6.91 -16.78 -22.89
CA GLN A 295 -7.64 -17.17 -21.69
C GLN A 295 -7.57 -16.04 -20.65
N LEU A 296 -8.60 -15.94 -19.80
CA LEU A 296 -8.74 -14.86 -18.82
C LEU A 296 -8.58 -15.38 -17.39
N LEU A 297 -7.57 -14.87 -16.69
CA LEU A 297 -7.42 -15.01 -15.25
C LEU A 297 -7.84 -13.72 -14.56
N VAL A 298 -8.76 -13.81 -13.60
CA VAL A 298 -9.17 -12.69 -12.75
C VAL A 298 -8.59 -12.90 -11.36
N ARG A 299 -7.76 -11.94 -10.91
CA ARG A 299 -7.26 -11.89 -9.53
C ARG A 299 -8.08 -10.88 -8.74
N THR A 300 -8.78 -11.34 -7.71
CA THR A 300 -9.61 -10.47 -6.86
C THR A 300 -8.77 -9.63 -5.89
N SER A 301 -9.40 -8.67 -5.22
CA SER A 301 -8.74 -7.97 -4.11
C SER A 301 -8.59 -8.90 -2.89
N PRO A 302 -7.60 -8.71 -1.99
CA PRO A 302 -7.39 -9.66 -0.89
C PRO A 302 -8.45 -9.63 0.23
N ALA A 303 -9.35 -8.64 0.22
CA ALA A 303 -10.54 -8.59 1.07
C ALA A 303 -11.83 -8.78 0.29
N GLU A 304 -11.76 -9.44 -0.88
CA GLU A 304 -12.94 -9.62 -1.70
C GLU A 304 -13.98 -10.52 -1.04
N GLU A 305 -15.21 -10.04 -1.00
CA GLU A 305 -16.35 -10.84 -0.58
C GLU A 305 -16.81 -11.77 -1.71
N SER A 306 -17.24 -12.98 -1.35
CA SER A 306 -17.56 -14.05 -2.31
C SER A 306 -18.69 -13.69 -3.30
N PHE A 307 -19.59 -12.78 -2.92
CA PHE A 307 -20.79 -12.47 -3.68
C PHE A 307 -20.60 -11.44 -4.81
N ARG A 308 -19.59 -10.54 -4.75
CA ARG A 308 -19.45 -9.41 -5.70
C ARG A 308 -19.36 -9.87 -7.16
N PHE A 309 -18.73 -11.03 -7.38
CA PHE A 309 -18.53 -11.60 -8.72
C PHE A 309 -19.37 -12.87 -8.98
N ALA A 310 -20.35 -13.18 -8.13
CA ALA A 310 -21.15 -14.41 -8.27
C ALA A 310 -21.89 -14.49 -9.62
N SER A 311 -22.47 -13.38 -10.09
CA SER A 311 -23.14 -13.32 -11.38
C SER A 311 -22.17 -13.52 -12.55
N ILE A 312 -21.00 -12.89 -12.50
CA ILE A 312 -19.96 -13.03 -13.52
C ILE A 312 -19.42 -14.46 -13.57
N LYS A 313 -19.19 -15.09 -12.40
CA LYS A 313 -18.76 -16.49 -12.31
C LYS A 313 -19.79 -17.46 -12.91
N ALA A 314 -21.09 -17.19 -12.70
CA ALA A 314 -22.17 -17.98 -13.28
C ALA A 314 -22.30 -17.77 -14.80
N GLU A 315 -22.15 -16.54 -15.28
CA GLU A 315 -22.25 -16.19 -16.71
C GLU A 315 -21.05 -16.69 -17.51
N PHE A 316 -19.85 -16.69 -16.92
CA PHE A 316 -18.57 -17.03 -17.55
C PHE A 316 -17.78 -18.07 -16.74
N PRO A 317 -18.22 -19.35 -16.73
CA PRO A 317 -17.55 -20.42 -15.99
C PRO A 317 -16.13 -20.74 -16.49
N GLU A 318 -15.77 -20.33 -17.72
CA GLU A 318 -14.43 -20.49 -18.28
C GLU A 318 -13.37 -19.52 -17.73
N ILE A 319 -13.78 -18.49 -16.97
CA ILE A 319 -12.83 -17.56 -16.34
C ILE A 319 -12.08 -18.28 -15.21
N ILE A 320 -10.75 -18.18 -15.22
CA ILE A 320 -9.91 -18.68 -14.14
C ILE A 320 -9.88 -17.64 -13.02
N TRP A 321 -10.22 -18.04 -11.79
CA TRP A 321 -10.24 -17.13 -10.64
C TRP A 321 -9.09 -17.41 -9.68
N ASN A 322 -8.31 -16.38 -9.39
CA ASN A 322 -7.33 -16.40 -8.31
C ASN A 322 -7.81 -15.49 -7.17
N ASN A 323 -8.23 -16.09 -6.06
CA ASN A 323 -8.62 -15.35 -4.87
C ASN A 323 -7.41 -15.26 -3.92
N PRO A 324 -6.88 -14.07 -3.61
CA PRO A 324 -5.72 -13.97 -2.74
C PRO A 324 -5.95 -14.59 -1.36
N LYS A 325 -4.96 -15.33 -0.86
CA LYS A 325 -5.07 -16.06 0.42
C LYS A 325 -4.63 -15.19 1.60
N TRP A 326 -5.43 -14.17 1.90
CA TRP A 326 -5.19 -13.25 3.02
C TRP A 326 -6.02 -13.63 4.24
N ILE A 327 -5.37 -14.26 5.22
CA ILE A 327 -5.98 -14.87 6.39
C ILE A 327 -6.14 -13.80 7.48
N LEU A 328 -7.36 -13.68 8.03
CA LEU A 328 -7.63 -12.81 9.16
C LEU A 328 -7.02 -13.42 10.44
N THR A 329 -6.08 -12.71 11.06
CA THR A 329 -5.38 -13.20 12.25
C THR A 329 -6.06 -12.77 13.55
N ARG A 330 -6.88 -11.71 13.53
CA ARG A 330 -7.55 -11.17 14.71
C ARG A 330 -8.92 -10.58 14.34
N GLU A 331 -9.92 -10.96 15.12
CA GLU A 331 -11.25 -10.33 15.08
C GLU A 331 -11.33 -9.11 16.01
N ASN A 332 -12.32 -8.24 15.81
CA ASN A 332 -12.61 -7.10 16.69
C ASN A 332 -11.48 -6.04 16.82
N HIS A 333 -10.61 -5.94 15.81
CA HIS A 333 -9.69 -4.81 15.69
C HIS A 333 -10.40 -3.59 15.10
N VAL A 334 -9.94 -2.38 15.44
CA VAL A 334 -10.50 -1.10 14.93
C VAL A 334 -10.43 -0.98 13.40
N GLU A 335 -9.56 -1.76 12.78
CA GLU A 335 -9.37 -1.87 11.34
C GLU A 335 -9.15 -3.34 10.97
N SER A 336 -10.22 -4.09 10.69
CA SER A 336 -10.12 -5.54 10.43
C SER A 336 -9.24 -5.89 9.23
N TRP A 337 -9.23 -5.05 8.19
CA TRP A 337 -8.35 -5.21 7.02
C TRP A 337 -6.88 -5.30 7.41
N SER A 338 -6.43 -4.45 8.35
CA SER A 338 -5.04 -4.43 8.83
C SER A 338 -4.59 -5.75 9.45
N GLN A 339 -5.53 -6.60 9.88
CA GLN A 339 -5.27 -7.86 10.55
C GLN A 339 -5.26 -9.05 9.59
N ARG A 340 -5.30 -8.82 8.27
CA ARG A 340 -5.16 -9.89 7.28
C ARG A 340 -3.73 -10.00 6.81
N ILE A 341 -3.13 -11.20 6.88
CA ILE A 341 -1.77 -11.47 6.38
C ILE A 341 -1.83 -12.41 5.15
N PRO A 342 -0.97 -12.24 4.14
CA PRO A 342 -0.87 -13.19 3.03
C PRO A 342 -0.25 -14.52 3.50
N SER A 343 -0.69 -15.63 2.89
CA SER A 343 0.08 -16.88 2.92
C SER A 343 1.26 -16.82 1.96
N GLU A 344 2.27 -17.69 2.15
CA GLU A 344 3.37 -17.84 1.19
C GLU A 344 2.86 -18.23 -0.20
N GLU A 345 1.85 -19.10 -0.24
CA GLU A 345 1.19 -19.50 -1.48
C GLU A 345 0.60 -18.30 -2.25
N ASP A 346 0.01 -17.32 -1.57
CA ASP A 346 -0.50 -16.11 -2.24
C ASP A 346 0.64 -15.31 -2.89
N ILE A 347 1.80 -15.23 -2.24
CA ILE A 347 2.97 -14.53 -2.78
C ILE A 347 3.52 -15.29 -4.00
N MET A 348 3.60 -16.62 -3.92
CA MET A 348 4.00 -17.47 -5.04
C MET A 348 3.05 -17.33 -6.23
N ASP A 349 1.73 -17.34 -5.97
CA ASP A 349 0.72 -17.15 -7.01
C ASP A 349 0.83 -15.77 -7.65
N LEU A 350 0.93 -14.71 -6.85
CA LEU A 350 1.09 -13.35 -7.35
C LEU A 350 2.35 -13.24 -8.20
N ARG A 351 3.51 -13.69 -7.72
CA ARG A 351 4.77 -13.65 -8.50
C ARG A 351 4.62 -14.39 -9.82
N SER A 352 4.01 -15.58 -9.81
CA SER A 352 3.80 -16.39 -11.02
C SER A 352 2.88 -15.68 -12.02
N ILE A 353 1.82 -15.04 -11.55
CA ILE A 353 0.94 -14.20 -12.38
C ILE A 353 1.75 -13.05 -13.01
N LEU A 354 2.55 -12.33 -12.23
CA LEU A 354 3.38 -11.23 -12.74
C LEU A 354 4.39 -11.72 -13.81
N GLU A 355 4.97 -12.89 -13.60
CA GLU A 355 6.02 -13.45 -14.45
C GLU A 355 5.48 -14.10 -15.73
N TYR A 356 4.33 -14.78 -15.67
CA TYR A 356 3.88 -15.65 -16.75
C TYR A 356 2.68 -15.16 -17.56
N VAL A 357 1.95 -14.13 -17.12
CA VAL A 357 0.89 -13.56 -17.97
C VAL A 357 1.48 -12.80 -19.17
N ASP A 358 0.69 -12.64 -20.22
CA ASP A 358 1.06 -11.90 -21.43
C ASP A 358 0.59 -10.44 -21.39
N LEU A 359 -0.47 -10.14 -20.64
CA LEU A 359 -1.09 -8.81 -20.56
C LEU A 359 -1.79 -8.62 -19.21
N ASN A 360 -1.62 -7.45 -18.59
CA ASN A 360 -2.44 -7.04 -17.45
C ASN A 360 -3.44 -5.93 -17.80
N ILE A 361 -4.61 -5.99 -17.18
CA ILE A 361 -5.67 -4.99 -17.22
C ILE A 361 -6.11 -4.65 -15.79
N ASN A 362 -6.15 -3.36 -15.43
CA ASN A 362 -6.57 -2.91 -14.09
C ASN A 362 -7.06 -1.43 -14.10
N MET A 363 -7.75 -0.95 -13.06
CA MET A 363 -8.40 0.38 -13.06
C MET A 363 -7.59 1.59 -12.53
N CYS A 364 -6.25 1.59 -12.69
CA CYS A 364 -5.31 2.54 -12.09
C CYS A 364 -4.72 2.11 -10.72
N SER A 365 -4.37 0.84 -10.62
CA SER A 365 -3.81 0.21 -9.42
C SER A 365 -2.28 0.23 -9.39
N THR A 366 -1.70 -0.01 -8.20
CA THR A 366 -0.27 -0.34 -8.06
C THR A 366 0.13 -1.51 -8.93
N MET A 367 -0.80 -2.44 -9.22
CA MET A 367 -0.59 -3.58 -10.12
C MET A 367 0.03 -3.16 -11.45
N SER A 368 -0.22 -1.94 -11.93
CA SER A 368 0.48 -1.41 -13.11
C SER A 368 2.00 -1.42 -12.91
N LEU A 369 2.52 -0.96 -11.77
CA LEU A 369 3.95 -1.05 -11.42
C LEU A 369 4.39 -2.50 -11.26
N ASP A 370 3.61 -3.34 -10.57
CA ASP A 370 3.92 -4.76 -10.37
C ASP A 370 4.19 -5.48 -11.72
N PHE A 371 3.32 -5.28 -12.71
CA PHE A 371 3.48 -5.88 -14.04
C PHE A 371 4.55 -5.18 -14.89
N MET A 372 4.79 -3.88 -14.70
CA MET A 372 5.88 -3.16 -15.36
C MET A 372 7.26 -3.67 -14.94
N LEU A 373 7.43 -4.15 -13.69
CA LEU A 373 8.67 -4.76 -13.21
C LEU A 373 9.07 -6.01 -14.04
N PHE A 374 8.09 -6.74 -14.54
CA PHE A 374 8.28 -7.91 -15.41
C PHE A 374 8.16 -7.57 -16.91
N ASP A 375 8.18 -6.27 -17.24
CA ASP A 375 8.04 -5.75 -18.59
C ASP A 375 6.79 -6.28 -19.33
N LYS A 376 5.68 -6.42 -18.60
CA LYS A 376 4.39 -6.83 -19.14
C LYS A 376 3.61 -5.61 -19.65
N PRO A 377 2.90 -5.72 -20.79
CA PRO A 377 1.91 -4.73 -21.19
C PRO A 377 0.84 -4.51 -20.12
N VAL A 378 0.42 -3.25 -19.96
CA VAL A 378 -0.61 -2.85 -18.99
C VAL A 378 -1.61 -1.93 -19.69
N ILE A 379 -2.90 -2.28 -19.57
CA ILE A 379 -4.03 -1.44 -19.98
C ILE A 379 -4.75 -0.97 -18.72
N ASN A 380 -4.97 0.33 -18.60
CA ASN A 380 -5.79 0.89 -17.55
C ASN A 380 -7.22 1.18 -18.00
N THR A 381 -8.19 0.54 -17.36
CA THR A 381 -9.60 0.71 -17.69
C THR A 381 -10.25 1.74 -16.79
N VAL A 382 -10.92 2.71 -17.40
CA VAL A 382 -11.62 3.79 -16.70
C VAL A 382 -12.95 4.08 -17.41
N PHE A 383 -13.87 3.12 -17.28
CA PHE A 383 -15.10 3.11 -18.07
C PHE A 383 -16.11 4.16 -17.62
N GLY A 384 -16.09 4.54 -16.35
CA GLY A 384 -17.10 5.44 -15.81
C GLY A 384 -16.68 6.89 -15.77
N ASN A 385 -17.67 7.74 -16.01
CA ASN A 385 -17.55 9.19 -15.99
C ASN A 385 -18.85 9.82 -15.42
N PRO A 386 -18.90 11.14 -15.17
CA PRO A 386 -20.10 11.78 -14.61
C PRO A 386 -21.38 11.65 -15.45
N GLU A 387 -21.28 11.27 -16.74
CA GLU A 387 -22.38 11.34 -17.71
C GLU A 387 -22.99 9.95 -18.02
N ASN A 388 -22.28 8.86 -17.77
CA ASN A 388 -22.69 7.52 -18.23
C ASN A 388 -23.24 6.58 -17.14
N GLY A 389 -23.43 7.06 -15.92
CA GLY A 389 -24.05 6.31 -14.83
C GLY A 389 -23.18 5.22 -14.20
N LEU A 390 -21.97 4.98 -14.71
CA LEU A 390 -20.98 4.11 -14.09
C LEU A 390 -20.23 4.84 -12.98
N TYR A 391 -19.51 4.08 -12.13
CA TYR A 391 -18.66 4.68 -11.12
C TYR A 391 -17.56 5.52 -11.79
N ASN A 392 -17.43 6.80 -11.44
CA ASN A 392 -16.48 7.72 -12.08
C ASN A 392 -15.01 7.41 -11.73
N ASP A 393 -14.46 6.34 -12.30
CA ASP A 393 -13.07 5.90 -12.16
C ASP A 393 -12.09 6.74 -13.00
N GLN A 394 -12.56 7.44 -14.05
CA GLN A 394 -11.75 8.41 -14.80
C GLN A 394 -11.18 9.54 -13.92
N ARG A 395 -11.80 9.83 -12.77
CA ARG A 395 -11.26 10.81 -11.82
C ARG A 395 -9.85 10.46 -11.34
N PHE A 396 -9.49 9.18 -11.26
CA PHE A 396 -8.18 8.73 -10.77
C PHE A 396 -7.03 9.13 -11.70
N LEU A 397 -7.30 9.35 -13.00
CA LEU A 397 -6.28 9.82 -13.96
C LEU A 397 -5.68 11.18 -13.57
N ASN A 398 -6.39 11.98 -12.76
CA ASN A 398 -5.94 13.30 -12.32
C ASN A 398 -5.07 13.25 -11.06
N TYR A 399 -4.93 12.10 -10.40
CA TYR A 399 -4.08 11.98 -9.22
C TYR A 399 -2.61 12.14 -9.62
N VAL A 400 -1.84 12.94 -8.89
CA VAL A 400 -0.47 13.32 -9.29
C VAL A 400 0.46 12.14 -9.52
N HIS A 401 0.38 11.09 -8.69
CA HIS A 401 1.18 9.89 -8.88
C HIS A 401 0.79 9.14 -10.17
N TYR A 402 -0.51 9.09 -10.50
CA TYR A 402 -1.02 8.37 -11.67
C TYR A 402 -0.90 9.16 -12.96
N LYS A 403 -1.04 10.49 -12.89
CA LYS A 403 -0.79 11.37 -14.03
C LYS A 403 0.61 11.16 -14.60
N LYS A 404 1.62 10.98 -13.73
CA LYS A 404 3.00 10.63 -14.13
C LYS A 404 3.06 9.31 -14.92
N VAL A 405 2.29 8.30 -14.51
CA VAL A 405 2.17 7.01 -15.24
C VAL A 405 1.62 7.24 -16.65
N ILE A 406 0.52 7.97 -16.78
CA ILE A 406 -0.11 8.26 -18.07
C ILE A 406 0.81 9.10 -18.96
N ASP A 407 1.36 10.19 -18.43
CA ASP A 407 2.22 11.11 -19.16
C ASP A 407 3.49 10.41 -19.68
N SER A 408 4.00 9.41 -18.95
CA SER A 408 5.15 8.60 -19.39
C SER A 408 4.83 7.65 -20.54
N GLN A 409 3.54 7.44 -20.85
CA GLN A 409 3.07 6.47 -21.82
C GLN A 409 3.52 5.02 -21.50
N SER A 410 3.79 4.69 -20.23
CA SER A 410 4.13 3.33 -19.82
C SER A 410 2.94 2.36 -19.86
N VAL A 411 1.72 2.91 -19.84
CA VAL A 411 0.43 2.20 -19.90
C VAL A 411 -0.43 2.75 -21.03
N THR A 412 -1.40 1.97 -21.49
CA THR A 412 -2.53 2.49 -22.30
C THR A 412 -3.72 2.76 -21.39
N VAL A 413 -4.62 3.65 -21.80
CA VAL A 413 -5.86 3.95 -21.08
C VAL A 413 -7.03 3.65 -22.01
N SER A 414 -8.01 2.89 -21.53
CA SER A 414 -9.22 2.52 -22.27
C SER A 414 -10.46 2.99 -21.51
N LYS A 415 -11.30 3.79 -22.16
CA LYS A 415 -12.48 4.42 -21.56
C LYS A 415 -13.79 3.70 -21.85
N ASN A 416 -13.77 2.67 -22.69
CA ASN A 416 -14.94 1.88 -23.06
C ASN A 416 -14.50 0.51 -23.63
N THR A 417 -15.49 -0.36 -23.89
CA THR A 417 -15.29 -1.70 -24.44
C THR A 417 -14.56 -1.71 -25.78
N ALA A 418 -14.90 -0.80 -26.70
CA ALA A 418 -14.28 -0.77 -28.03
C ALA A 418 -12.79 -0.44 -27.95
N GLU A 419 -12.44 0.59 -27.18
CA GLU A 419 -11.05 0.96 -26.89
C GLU A 419 -10.31 -0.17 -26.17
N LEU A 420 -10.94 -0.83 -25.20
CA LEU A 420 -10.32 -1.94 -24.47
C LEU A 420 -9.94 -3.09 -25.41
N ILE A 421 -10.89 -3.56 -26.22
CA ILE A 421 -10.64 -4.68 -27.16
C ILE A 421 -9.57 -4.31 -28.20
N ALA A 422 -9.60 -3.08 -28.71
CA ALA A 422 -8.56 -2.60 -29.62
C ALA A 422 -7.17 -2.60 -28.95
N GLN A 423 -7.07 -2.09 -27.72
CA GLN A 423 -5.80 -2.07 -26.99
C GLN A 423 -5.31 -3.47 -26.59
N ILE A 424 -6.21 -4.41 -26.29
CA ILE A 424 -5.84 -5.82 -26.04
C ILE A 424 -5.15 -6.41 -27.27
N ASN A 425 -5.76 -6.26 -28.46
CA ASN A 425 -5.19 -6.78 -29.70
C ASN A 425 -3.80 -6.17 -30.01
N VAL A 426 -3.66 -4.85 -29.83
CA VAL A 426 -2.38 -4.15 -30.01
C VAL A 426 -1.33 -4.65 -29.01
N ALA A 427 -1.68 -4.74 -27.73
CA ALA A 427 -0.75 -5.13 -26.68
C ALA A 427 -0.26 -6.58 -26.82
N LEU A 428 -1.13 -7.50 -27.22
CA LEU A 428 -0.76 -8.90 -27.43
C LEU A 428 0.06 -9.10 -28.71
N SER A 429 -0.20 -8.31 -29.75
CA SER A 429 0.57 -8.37 -31.02
C SER A 429 1.94 -7.68 -30.92
N ASN A 430 2.07 -6.68 -30.06
CA ASN A 430 3.32 -5.94 -29.83
C ASN A 430 3.60 -5.72 -28.33
N PRO A 431 3.90 -6.79 -27.57
CA PRO A 431 4.05 -6.69 -26.11
C PRO A 431 5.25 -5.84 -25.68
N LYS A 432 6.25 -5.68 -26.56
CA LYS A 432 7.46 -4.88 -26.30
C LYS A 432 7.36 -3.43 -26.75
N GLY A 433 6.25 -3.02 -27.36
CA GLY A 433 6.07 -1.67 -27.92
C GLY A 433 6.20 -0.52 -26.91
N ARG A 434 6.12 -0.80 -25.61
CA ARG A 434 6.26 0.21 -24.52
C ARG A 434 7.34 -0.14 -23.49
N THR A 435 8.26 -1.07 -23.79
CA THR A 435 9.29 -1.51 -22.84
C THR A 435 10.14 -0.35 -22.33
N THR A 436 10.54 0.58 -23.19
CA THR A 436 11.35 1.74 -22.80
C THR A 436 10.60 2.61 -21.79
N GLN A 437 9.33 2.93 -22.05
CA GLN A 437 8.50 3.76 -21.19
C GLN A 437 8.25 3.09 -19.83
N ARG A 438 7.98 1.77 -19.82
CA ARG A 438 7.84 0.99 -18.59
C ARG A 438 9.10 1.03 -17.73
N LYS A 439 10.28 0.80 -18.32
CA LYS A 439 11.56 0.85 -17.60
C LYS A 439 11.84 2.25 -17.04
N VAL A 440 11.58 3.31 -17.81
CA VAL A 440 11.72 4.69 -17.33
C VAL A 440 10.79 4.95 -16.15
N MET A 441 9.52 4.52 -16.22
CA MET A 441 8.56 4.67 -15.13
C MET A 441 8.96 3.90 -13.87
N ILE A 442 9.46 2.66 -14.01
CA ILE A 442 9.98 1.87 -12.88
C ILE A 442 11.15 2.57 -12.22
N ASN A 443 12.17 2.98 -12.98
CA ASN A 443 13.34 3.67 -12.42
C ASN A 443 12.96 5.00 -11.71
N PHE A 444 11.96 5.69 -12.25
CA PHE A 444 11.46 6.93 -11.69
C PHE A 444 10.70 6.72 -10.36
N GLN A 445 9.90 5.66 -10.25
CA GLN A 445 9.11 5.37 -9.04
C GLN A 445 9.89 4.57 -7.99
N ILE A 446 10.83 3.73 -8.43
CA ILE A 446 11.61 2.78 -7.64
C ILE A 446 13.07 2.98 -8.06
N SER A 447 13.78 3.89 -7.40
CA SER A 447 15.12 4.35 -7.82
C SER A 447 16.27 3.45 -7.34
N LYS A 448 15.96 2.22 -6.90
CA LYS A 448 16.91 1.23 -6.38
C LYS A 448 16.50 -0.16 -6.86
N ASP A 449 17.48 -1.04 -7.02
CA ASP A 449 17.24 -2.43 -7.35
C ASP A 449 16.42 -3.15 -6.27
N LEU A 450 15.59 -4.10 -6.72
CA LEU A 450 14.80 -4.93 -5.80
C LEU A 450 15.70 -5.88 -5.00
N PHE A 451 16.75 -6.43 -5.63
CA PHE A 451 17.72 -7.29 -4.95
C PHE A 451 18.45 -6.53 -3.84
N GLY A 452 18.47 -7.12 -2.65
CA GLY A 452 19.12 -6.55 -1.47
C GLY A 452 18.39 -5.32 -0.89
N THR A 453 17.08 -5.16 -1.14
CA THR A 453 16.28 -4.09 -0.56
C THR A 453 16.30 -4.18 0.97
N SER A 454 16.05 -5.36 1.53
CA SER A 454 16.10 -5.63 2.97
C SER A 454 17.47 -5.26 3.56
N LYS A 455 18.56 -5.73 2.96
CA LYS A 455 19.93 -5.40 3.37
C LYS A 455 20.19 -3.89 3.37
N ARG A 456 19.72 -3.18 2.35
CA ARG A 456 19.88 -1.72 2.22
C ARG A 456 19.11 -0.97 3.30
N ILE A 457 17.88 -1.39 3.58
CA ILE A 457 17.05 -0.83 4.67
C ILE A 457 17.76 -1.04 6.00
N VAL A 458 18.18 -2.28 6.32
CA VAL A 458 18.84 -2.59 7.59
C VAL A 458 20.16 -1.83 7.75
N SER A 459 20.99 -1.77 6.70
CA SER A 459 22.24 -1.02 6.72
C SER A 459 21.99 0.47 7.01
N THR A 460 20.93 1.03 6.42
CA THR A 460 20.51 2.41 6.67
C THR A 460 20.06 2.62 8.11
N LEU A 461 19.29 1.69 8.68
CA LEU A 461 18.86 1.74 10.08
C LEU A 461 20.03 1.62 11.05
N SER A 462 21.02 0.77 10.75
CA SER A 462 22.24 0.64 11.56
C SER A 462 23.03 1.95 11.61
N GLN A 463 23.13 2.66 10.47
CA GLN A 463 23.78 3.97 10.38
C GLN A 463 23.06 5.07 11.15
N PHE A 464 21.73 5.00 11.32
CA PHE A 464 21.01 5.96 12.17
C PHE A 464 21.20 5.73 13.67
N ASN A 465 21.70 4.55 14.02
CA ASN A 465 21.98 4.13 15.38
C ASN A 465 23.46 4.30 15.76
N ASP A 466 24.30 4.69 14.81
CA ASP A 466 25.67 5.17 15.02
C ASP A 466 25.64 6.68 15.31
#